data_AF-A0A6G0UEV7-F1
#
_entry.id   AF-A0A6G0UEV7-F1
#
_cell.length_a   1.000
_cell.length_b   1.000
_cell.length_c   1.000
_cell.angle_alpha   90.00
_cell.angle_beta   90.00
_cell.angle_gamma   90.00
#
_symmetry.space_group_name_H-M   'P 1'
#
loop_
_entity.id
_entity.type
_entity.pdbx_description
1 polymer ?
#
loop_
_entity_poly.entity_id
_entity_poly.type
_entity_poly.pdbx_seq_one_letter_code
_entity_poly.pdbx_strand_id
1 'polypeptide(L)'
;MIVKFGSTITFLSVIAILIYLGNTFHSLYNLFHPEVCVPTKTARECIYPLVDKRTGKWPLHGLHIRVSPTSDPFAADSVGVYQNKDFDLYKEFDVEVVLKLNDKLKKNINKVLLHAVLLPSDQRNRSPSSVEERLLQSSKLTVFKVPEAATFNLVSDEKKEKEKSTKTPHLRSKVFLAAVEDSLVLPLSNLPHEIVRFLKMERIDDKHQYYPIFTVDEMSSRLKDQVEVRLNYYIMILLYIPHKSWYSWIINCLSKGVYAFGFLFMLPQLFLNYKLKSVAHLPWRAFMYKAFNTFIDDMFAFIISMPTAHRVACFRDDIVFLIYLYQRYLYPVDKKRVNEFGQAFEDEDQEQERKESKKVQ
;
A
#
# COMPACT_ATOMS: atom_id res chain seq x y z
N MET A 1 30.74 -31.93 -36.01
CA MET A 1 29.35 -32.31 -36.37
C MET A 1 28.36 -32.02 -35.22
N ILE A 2 28.72 -32.30 -33.97
CA ILE A 2 27.87 -32.08 -32.77
C ILE A 2 27.47 -30.61 -32.55
N VAL A 3 28.38 -29.65 -32.78
CA VAL A 3 28.10 -28.20 -32.58
C VAL A 3 27.08 -27.64 -33.58
N LYS A 4 27.09 -28.10 -34.83
CA LYS A 4 26.11 -27.67 -35.85
C LYS A 4 24.71 -28.22 -35.56
N PHE A 5 24.63 -29.42 -34.98
CA PHE A 5 23.36 -30.05 -34.61
C PHE A 5 22.69 -29.34 -33.42
N GLY A 6 23.47 -28.88 -32.45
CA GLY A 6 22.98 -28.05 -31.34
C GLY A 6 22.40 -26.72 -31.83
N SER A 7 23.06 -26.07 -32.78
CA SER A 7 22.59 -24.78 -33.34
C SER A 7 21.30 -24.88 -34.15
N THR A 8 21.03 -26.01 -34.80
CA THR A 8 19.77 -26.21 -35.54
C THR A 8 18.59 -26.49 -34.62
N ILE A 9 18.83 -27.20 -33.50
CA ILE A 9 17.78 -27.47 -32.50
C ILE A 9 17.39 -26.19 -31.77
N THR A 10 18.35 -25.34 -31.42
CA THR A 10 18.06 -24.03 -30.80
C THR A 10 17.30 -23.10 -31.75
N PHE A 11 17.60 -23.13 -33.05
CA PHE A 11 16.85 -22.33 -34.01
C PHE A 11 15.41 -22.80 -34.18
N LEU A 12 15.17 -24.11 -34.24
CA LEU A 12 13.82 -24.68 -34.30
C LEU A 12 13.02 -24.44 -33.01
N SER A 13 13.66 -24.51 -31.84
CA SER A 13 12.98 -24.23 -30.58
C SER A 13 12.59 -22.75 -30.46
N VAL A 14 13.45 -21.83 -30.92
CA VAL A 14 13.14 -20.39 -30.98
C VAL A 14 11.95 -20.13 -31.91
N ILE A 15 11.90 -20.75 -33.10
CA ILE A 15 10.76 -20.61 -34.01
C ILE A 15 9.46 -21.13 -33.37
N ALA A 16 9.51 -22.30 -32.73
CA ALA A 16 8.34 -22.85 -32.04
C ALA A 16 7.83 -21.92 -30.92
N ILE A 17 8.74 -21.30 -30.16
CA ILE A 17 8.40 -20.30 -29.14
C ILE A 17 7.78 -19.05 -29.78
N LEU A 18 8.31 -18.56 -30.90
CA LEU A 18 7.74 -17.39 -31.60
C LEU A 18 6.32 -17.67 -32.13
N ILE A 19 6.07 -18.86 -32.67
CA ILE A 19 4.73 -19.29 -33.09
C ILE A 19 3.78 -19.35 -31.88
N TYR A 20 4.24 -19.93 -30.77
CA TYR A 20 3.45 -19.99 -29.54
C TYR A 20 3.11 -18.58 -29.02
N LEU A 21 4.09 -17.67 -28.96
CA LEU A 21 3.88 -16.29 -28.56
C LEU A 21 2.88 -15.58 -29.49
N GLY A 22 3.01 -15.77 -30.81
CA GLY A 22 2.04 -15.24 -31.78
C GLY A 22 0.62 -15.74 -31.53
N ASN A 23 0.46 -17.02 -31.24
CA ASN A 23 -0.84 -17.60 -30.87
C ASN A 23 -1.37 -17.03 -29.55
N THR A 24 -0.52 -16.84 -28.54
CA THR A 24 -0.90 -16.18 -27.29
C THR A 24 -1.35 -14.74 -27.52
N PHE A 25 -0.65 -13.97 -28.36
CA PHE A 25 -1.06 -12.62 -28.71
C PHE A 25 -2.38 -12.57 -29.48
N HIS A 26 -2.61 -13.50 -30.40
CA HIS A 26 -3.90 -13.61 -31.11
C HIS A 26 -5.05 -13.94 -30.15
N SER A 27 -4.85 -14.90 -29.24
CA SER A 27 -5.84 -15.22 -28.21
C SER A 27 -6.11 -14.04 -27.28
N LEU A 28 -5.07 -13.30 -26.89
CA LEU A 28 -5.20 -12.10 -26.06
C LEU A 28 -5.97 -11.00 -26.82
N TYR A 29 -5.71 -10.82 -28.11
CA TYR A 29 -6.43 -9.86 -28.95
C TYR A 29 -7.92 -10.18 -29.02
N ASN A 30 -8.28 -11.44 -29.26
CA ASN A 30 -9.68 -11.90 -29.31
C ASN A 30 -10.39 -11.77 -27.96
N LEU A 31 -9.66 -11.85 -26.85
CA LEU A 31 -10.21 -11.62 -25.50
C LEU A 31 -10.59 -10.15 -25.27
N PHE A 32 -9.78 -9.21 -25.77
CA PHE A 32 -10.07 -7.77 -25.65
C PHE A 32 -11.03 -7.24 -26.71
N HIS A 33 -11.13 -7.90 -27.86
CA HIS A 33 -12.02 -7.54 -28.97
C HIS A 33 -12.91 -8.72 -29.35
N PRO A 34 -13.89 -9.07 -28.51
CA PRO A 34 -14.81 -10.15 -28.83
C PRO A 34 -15.60 -9.82 -30.09
N GLU A 35 -15.79 -10.81 -30.96
CA GLU A 35 -16.68 -10.68 -32.10
C GLU A 35 -18.11 -10.39 -31.61
N VAL A 36 -18.66 -9.24 -32.00
CA VAL A 36 -20.04 -8.86 -31.66
C VAL A 36 -21.03 -9.59 -32.57
N CYS A 37 -22.13 -10.06 -32.00
CA CYS A 37 -23.15 -10.77 -32.78
C CYS A 37 -23.91 -9.80 -33.69
N VAL A 38 -23.92 -10.05 -35.00
CA VAL A 38 -24.72 -9.28 -35.97
C VAL A 38 -26.12 -9.91 -36.05
N PRO A 39 -27.21 -9.14 -35.86
CA PRO A 39 -28.58 -9.66 -35.72
C PRO A 39 -29.19 -10.29 -36.98
N THR A 40 -28.40 -10.47 -38.05
CA THR A 40 -28.82 -11.07 -39.32
C THR A 40 -28.73 -12.59 -39.36
N LYS A 41 -28.09 -13.23 -38.37
CA LYS A 41 -28.14 -14.69 -38.17
C LYS A 41 -29.13 -15.01 -37.07
N THR A 42 -29.85 -16.12 -37.24
CA THR A 42 -30.94 -16.60 -36.38
C THR A 42 -30.74 -16.29 -34.90
N ALA A 43 -31.74 -15.66 -34.27
CA ALA A 43 -31.73 -15.16 -32.88
C ALA A 43 -31.37 -16.19 -31.78
N ARG A 44 -31.19 -17.46 -32.13
CA ARG A 44 -30.81 -18.56 -31.24
C ARG A 44 -29.30 -18.66 -30.97
N GLU A 45 -28.46 -17.96 -31.74
CA GLU A 45 -26.99 -17.99 -31.58
C GLU A 45 -26.42 -16.78 -30.84
N CYS A 46 -27.22 -15.74 -30.60
CA CYS A 46 -26.79 -14.52 -29.90
C CYS A 46 -27.36 -14.46 -28.47
N ILE A 47 -26.57 -13.88 -27.58
CA ILE A 47 -26.92 -13.57 -26.20
C ILE A 47 -27.03 -12.05 -26.07
N TYR A 48 -28.12 -11.59 -25.48
CA TYR A 48 -28.42 -10.18 -25.30
C TYR A 48 -28.22 -9.76 -23.85
N PRO A 49 -27.80 -8.53 -23.58
CA PRO A 49 -27.74 -8.04 -22.22
C PRO A 49 -29.17 -7.83 -21.68
N LEU A 50 -29.44 -8.29 -20.45
CA LEU A 50 -30.69 -8.01 -19.74
C LEU A 50 -30.87 -6.49 -19.48
N VAL A 51 -29.73 -5.81 -19.42
CA VAL A 51 -29.57 -4.40 -19.12
C VAL A 51 -28.99 -3.72 -20.33
N ASP A 52 -29.67 -2.70 -20.84
CA ASP A 52 -29.18 -1.96 -21.98
C ASP A 52 -29.18 -0.46 -21.70
N LYS A 53 -27.98 0.12 -21.72
CA LYS A 53 -27.75 1.55 -21.50
C LYS A 53 -28.43 2.39 -22.57
N ARG A 54 -28.53 1.88 -23.81
CA ARG A 54 -29.09 2.61 -24.96
C ARG A 54 -30.59 2.78 -24.85
N THR A 55 -31.28 1.75 -24.35
CA THR A 55 -32.73 1.76 -24.14
C THR A 55 -33.12 2.26 -22.75
N GLY A 56 -32.15 2.44 -21.84
CA GLY A 56 -32.40 2.83 -20.46
C GLY A 56 -33.13 1.76 -19.65
N LYS A 57 -33.18 0.52 -20.16
CA LYS A 57 -33.90 -0.58 -19.52
C LYS A 57 -32.99 -1.23 -18.47
N TRP A 58 -33.29 -0.96 -17.20
CA TRP A 58 -32.60 -1.55 -16.05
C TRP A 58 -33.64 -2.20 -15.13
N PRO A 59 -33.88 -3.53 -15.20
CA PRO A 59 -34.88 -4.14 -14.35
C PRO A 59 -34.45 -4.26 -12.88
N LEU A 60 -33.15 -4.09 -12.54
CA LEU A 60 -32.55 -4.43 -11.23
C LEU A 60 -32.27 -3.22 -10.32
N HIS A 61 -33.29 -2.48 -9.90
CA HIS A 61 -33.09 -1.26 -9.11
C HIS A 61 -32.75 -1.47 -7.61
N GLY A 62 -32.83 -2.67 -7.04
CA GLY A 62 -32.57 -2.86 -5.61
C GLY A 62 -31.15 -3.32 -5.32
N LEU A 63 -30.33 -2.55 -4.59
CA LEU A 63 -29.04 -3.00 -4.06
C LEU A 63 -29.13 -3.26 -2.56
N HIS A 64 -28.86 -4.50 -2.16
CA HIS A 64 -28.80 -4.91 -0.76
C HIS A 64 -27.43 -5.48 -0.44
N ILE A 65 -26.76 -4.89 0.55
CA ILE A 65 -25.49 -5.39 1.07
C ILE A 65 -25.76 -6.01 2.42
N ARG A 66 -25.43 -7.29 2.55
CA ARG A 66 -25.61 -8.08 3.76
C ARG A 66 -24.32 -8.77 4.15
N VAL A 67 -24.17 -9.04 5.44
CA VAL A 67 -23.02 -9.75 5.98
C VAL A 67 -23.52 -10.97 6.74
N SER A 68 -23.04 -12.15 6.39
CA SER A 68 -23.42 -13.42 7.02
C SER A 68 -22.21 -14.35 7.18
N PRO A 69 -22.24 -15.27 8.15
CA PRO A 69 -21.21 -16.29 8.29
C PRO A 69 -21.45 -17.51 7.39
N THR A 70 -22.62 -17.55 6.73
CA THR A 70 -23.09 -18.61 5.83
C THR A 70 -23.11 -18.07 4.39
N SER A 71 -23.13 -18.99 3.42
CA SER A 71 -23.26 -18.64 2.00
C SER A 71 -24.62 -18.03 1.62
N ASP A 72 -25.62 -18.16 2.49
CA ASP A 72 -26.95 -17.60 2.26
C ASP A 72 -27.04 -16.18 2.83
N PRO A 73 -27.22 -15.14 1.98
CA PRO A 73 -27.31 -13.75 2.41
C PRO A 73 -28.51 -13.44 3.31
N PHE A 74 -29.55 -14.29 3.31
CA PHE A 74 -30.79 -14.08 4.07
C PHE A 74 -30.97 -15.04 5.24
N ALA A 75 -29.92 -15.76 5.62
CA ALA A 75 -29.93 -16.60 6.81
C ALA A 75 -30.27 -15.77 8.07
N ALA A 76 -30.78 -16.44 9.11
CA ALA A 76 -31.24 -15.78 10.34
C ALA A 76 -30.14 -15.04 11.12
N ASP A 77 -28.88 -15.35 10.84
CA ASP A 77 -27.67 -14.74 11.39
C ASP A 77 -27.05 -13.67 10.47
N SER A 78 -27.69 -13.37 9.33
CA SER A 78 -27.30 -12.28 8.45
C SER A 78 -27.65 -10.92 9.03
N VAL A 79 -26.75 -9.95 8.85
CA VAL A 79 -26.95 -8.54 9.21
C VAL A 79 -27.04 -7.72 7.93
N GLY A 80 -28.12 -6.94 7.81
CA GLY A 80 -28.25 -5.94 6.74
C GLY A 80 -27.35 -4.75 7.02
N VAL A 81 -26.46 -4.44 6.07
CA VAL A 81 -25.49 -3.35 6.17
C VAL A 81 -26.02 -2.13 5.44
N TYR A 82 -26.40 -2.31 4.17
CA TYR A 82 -26.89 -1.23 3.33
C TYR A 82 -28.05 -1.71 2.46
N GLN A 83 -29.02 -0.84 2.23
CA GLN A 83 -30.16 -1.09 1.38
C GLN A 83 -30.50 0.17 0.59
N ASN A 84 -30.46 0.08 -0.73
CA ASN A 84 -30.97 1.09 -1.65
C ASN A 84 -32.02 0.45 -2.57
N LYS A 85 -33.19 1.09 -2.67
CA LYS A 85 -34.31 0.63 -3.51
C LYS A 85 -34.28 1.15 -4.94
N ASP A 86 -33.55 2.25 -5.17
CA ASP A 86 -33.41 2.92 -6.47
C ASP A 86 -31.92 3.07 -6.80
N PHE A 87 -31.23 1.92 -6.86
CA PHE A 87 -29.86 1.78 -7.28
C PHE A 87 -29.73 1.93 -8.80
N ASP A 88 -28.74 2.72 -9.21
CA ASP A 88 -28.38 2.99 -10.60
C ASP A 88 -26.96 2.47 -10.84
N LEU A 89 -26.80 1.51 -11.76
CA LEU A 89 -25.51 0.88 -12.05
C LEU A 89 -24.51 1.86 -12.69
N TYR A 90 -25.01 2.90 -13.37
CA TYR A 90 -24.19 3.83 -14.14
C TYR A 90 -23.72 5.03 -13.33
N LYS A 91 -24.08 5.11 -12.04
CA LYS A 91 -23.67 6.18 -11.14
C LYS A 91 -22.69 5.66 -10.10
N GLU A 92 -21.55 6.34 -10.00
CA GLU A 92 -20.62 6.13 -8.91
C GLU A 92 -21.26 6.54 -7.58
N PHE A 93 -21.00 5.76 -6.53
CA PHE A 93 -21.49 6.03 -5.19
C PHE A 93 -20.45 5.61 -4.16
N ASP A 94 -20.28 6.47 -3.15
CA ASP A 94 -19.45 6.20 -1.97
C ASP A 94 -20.32 6.39 -0.73
N VAL A 95 -20.46 5.33 0.07
CA VAL A 95 -21.31 5.34 1.27
C VAL A 95 -20.54 4.77 2.45
N GLU A 96 -20.48 5.55 3.53
CA GLU A 96 -19.97 5.09 4.80
C GLU A 96 -21.07 4.37 5.57
N VAL A 97 -20.77 3.16 6.05
CA VAL A 97 -21.75 2.33 6.75
C VAL A 97 -21.19 1.81 8.07
N VAL A 98 -22.00 1.91 9.12
CA VAL A 98 -21.66 1.40 10.45
C VAL A 98 -22.10 -0.06 10.58
N LEU A 99 -21.13 -0.98 10.54
CA LEU A 99 -21.37 -2.41 10.72
C LEU A 99 -21.56 -2.75 12.21
N LYS A 100 -22.80 -3.05 12.61
CA LYS A 100 -23.10 -3.59 13.95
C LYS A 100 -22.95 -5.10 13.96
N LEU A 101 -21.88 -5.60 14.59
CA LEU A 101 -21.63 -7.02 14.73
C LEU A 101 -22.54 -7.64 15.81
N ASN A 102 -23.44 -8.54 15.41
CA ASN A 102 -24.22 -9.36 16.34
C ASN A 102 -23.34 -10.45 17.00
N ASP A 103 -23.73 -10.96 18.16
CA ASP A 103 -22.92 -11.93 18.93
C ASP A 103 -22.69 -13.25 18.16
N LYS A 104 -23.63 -13.64 17.30
CA LYS A 104 -23.47 -14.79 16.39
C LYS A 104 -22.36 -14.56 15.35
N LEU A 105 -22.27 -13.35 14.78
CA LEU A 105 -21.21 -12.96 13.84
C LEU A 105 -19.86 -12.85 14.54
N LYS A 106 -19.82 -12.34 15.78
CA LYS A 106 -18.58 -12.28 16.57
C LYS A 106 -18.01 -13.67 16.85
N LYS A 107 -18.88 -14.66 17.16
CA LYS A 107 -18.46 -16.06 17.37
C LYS A 107 -17.88 -16.69 16.09
N ASN A 108 -18.46 -16.38 14.93
CA ASN A 108 -18.05 -16.88 13.63
C ASN A 108 -17.26 -15.86 12.81
N ILE A 109 -16.49 -14.99 13.49
CA ILE A 109 -15.76 -13.91 12.81
C ILE A 109 -14.71 -14.43 11.81
N ASN A 110 -14.42 -15.72 11.85
CA ASN A 110 -13.48 -16.38 10.96
C ASN A 110 -14.02 -16.61 9.54
N LYS A 111 -15.34 -16.62 9.36
CA LYS A 111 -15.99 -17.01 8.10
C LYS A 111 -16.99 -15.97 7.63
N VAL A 112 -16.77 -14.70 7.97
CA VAL A 112 -17.71 -13.64 7.62
C VAL A 112 -17.59 -13.32 6.13
N LEU A 113 -18.70 -13.52 5.43
CA LEU A 113 -18.88 -13.21 4.03
C LEU A 113 -19.68 -11.92 3.89
N LEU A 114 -19.26 -11.10 2.94
CA LEU A 114 -20.04 -9.98 2.43
C LEU A 114 -20.82 -10.48 1.21
N HIS A 115 -22.11 -10.20 1.19
CA HIS A 115 -23.00 -10.49 0.08
C HIS A 115 -23.56 -9.20 -0.49
N ALA A 116 -23.28 -8.96 -1.77
CA ALA A 116 -23.91 -7.90 -2.54
C ALA A 116 -25.00 -8.54 -3.42
N VAL A 117 -26.25 -8.13 -3.19
CA VAL A 117 -27.44 -8.69 -3.82
C VAL A 117 -28.13 -7.61 -4.64
N LEU A 118 -28.25 -7.84 -5.94
CA LEU A 118 -29.08 -7.02 -6.82
C LEU A 118 -30.44 -7.68 -7.03
N LEU A 119 -31.51 -6.89 -6.83
CA LEU A 119 -32.90 -7.31 -6.87
C LEU A 119 -33.68 -6.56 -7.96
N PRO A 120 -34.65 -7.21 -8.61
CA PRO A 120 -35.55 -6.60 -9.59
C PRO A 120 -36.51 -5.59 -8.97
N SER A 121 -36.80 -4.51 -9.70
CA SER A 121 -37.67 -3.40 -9.29
C SER A 121 -39.15 -3.77 -9.21
N ASP A 122 -39.59 -4.79 -9.96
CA ASP A 122 -40.98 -5.26 -9.95
C ASP A 122 -41.37 -5.93 -8.61
N GLN A 123 -40.38 -6.23 -7.75
CA GLN A 123 -40.61 -6.95 -6.49
C GLN A 123 -40.34 -6.12 -5.23
N ARG A 124 -40.49 -4.78 -5.30
CA ARG A 124 -40.30 -3.82 -4.18
C ARG A 124 -41.03 -4.18 -2.88
N ASN A 125 -42.14 -4.93 -2.96
CA ASN A 125 -42.99 -5.28 -1.82
C ASN A 125 -42.83 -6.73 -1.32
N ARG A 126 -42.06 -7.58 -2.00
CA ARG A 126 -41.79 -8.95 -1.54
C ARG A 126 -40.58 -8.98 -0.62
N SER A 127 -40.53 -9.96 0.27
CA SER A 127 -39.36 -10.15 1.12
C SER A 127 -38.15 -10.50 0.24
N PRO A 128 -36.99 -9.85 0.41
CA PRO A 128 -35.80 -10.12 -0.40
C PRO A 128 -35.35 -11.59 -0.40
N SER A 129 -35.72 -12.36 0.62
CA SER A 129 -35.44 -13.78 0.76
C SER A 129 -36.23 -14.67 -0.20
N SER A 130 -37.43 -14.26 -0.64
CA SER A 130 -38.29 -15.07 -1.53
C SER A 130 -38.01 -14.84 -3.02
N VAL A 131 -37.05 -13.97 -3.36
CA VAL A 131 -36.73 -13.65 -4.76
C VAL A 131 -35.59 -14.55 -5.22
N GLU A 132 -35.91 -15.51 -6.09
CA GLU A 132 -34.93 -16.43 -6.71
C GLU A 132 -34.14 -15.76 -7.84
N GLU A 133 -34.80 -14.87 -8.60
CA GLU A 133 -34.20 -14.03 -9.63
C GLU A 133 -33.40 -12.88 -9.02
N ARG A 134 -32.23 -13.21 -8.48
CA ARG A 134 -31.27 -12.25 -7.92
C ARG A 134 -29.87 -12.47 -8.49
N LEU A 135 -29.12 -11.38 -8.61
CA LEU A 135 -27.69 -11.48 -8.83
C LEU A 135 -27.00 -11.39 -7.46
N LEU A 136 -26.35 -12.47 -7.06
CA LEU A 136 -25.68 -12.61 -5.77
C LEU A 136 -24.18 -12.73 -6.00
N GLN A 137 -23.43 -11.76 -5.50
CA GLN A 137 -21.97 -11.86 -5.41
C GLN A 137 -21.55 -11.90 -3.95
N SER A 138 -20.62 -12.80 -3.63
CA SER A 138 -20.13 -13.01 -2.27
C SER A 138 -18.61 -12.96 -2.22
N SER A 139 -18.05 -12.29 -1.21
CA SER A 139 -16.61 -12.20 -0.97
C SER A 139 -16.28 -12.32 0.51
N LYS A 140 -15.06 -12.79 0.83
CA LYS A 140 -14.60 -12.87 2.23
C LYS A 140 -14.32 -11.48 2.77
N LEU A 141 -14.98 -11.12 3.86
CA LEU A 141 -14.77 -9.86 4.55
C LEU A 141 -13.63 -9.94 5.57
N THR A 142 -13.38 -11.15 6.10
CA THR A 142 -12.40 -11.41 7.16
C THR A 142 -11.18 -12.17 6.67
N VAL A 143 -9.99 -11.72 7.04
CA VAL A 143 -8.69 -12.32 6.71
C VAL A 143 -7.86 -12.52 7.98
N PHE A 144 -7.24 -13.70 8.14
CA PHE A 144 -6.35 -13.98 9.27
C PHE A 144 -4.91 -13.65 8.91
N LYS A 145 -4.40 -12.58 9.48
CA LYS A 145 -2.99 -12.18 9.35
C LYS A 145 -2.37 -11.91 10.71
N VAL A 146 -1.04 -11.98 10.73
CA VAL A 146 -0.27 -11.52 11.89
C VAL A 146 -0.42 -9.99 11.95
N PRO A 147 -0.67 -9.40 13.12
CA PRO A 147 -0.71 -7.94 13.26
C PRO A 147 0.59 -7.30 12.77
N GLU A 148 0.50 -6.21 12.01
CA GLU A 148 1.67 -5.49 11.48
C GLU A 148 2.65 -5.06 12.59
N ALA A 149 2.07 -4.78 13.77
CA ALA A 149 2.77 -4.56 15.02
C ALA A 149 3.79 -5.64 15.38
N ALA A 150 3.41 -6.90 15.21
CA ALA A 150 4.24 -8.06 15.50
C ALA A 150 5.20 -8.35 14.34
N THR A 151 4.83 -8.01 13.10
CA THR A 151 5.72 -8.15 11.93
C THR A 151 6.92 -7.22 12.01
N PHE A 152 6.76 -5.98 12.48
CA PHE A 152 7.87 -5.04 12.65
C PHE A 152 8.93 -5.55 13.66
N ASN A 153 8.48 -6.27 14.70
CA ASN A 153 9.37 -6.91 15.67
C ASN A 153 10.14 -8.10 15.07
N LEU A 154 9.67 -8.70 13.96
CA LEU A 154 10.35 -9.82 13.30
C LEU A 154 11.43 -9.36 12.30
N VAL A 155 11.36 -8.12 11.81
CA VAL A 155 12.38 -7.54 10.91
C VAL A 155 13.49 -6.84 11.70
N SER A 156 13.18 -6.43 12.93
CA SER A 156 14.15 -5.88 13.87
C SER A 156 14.91 -7.04 14.53
N ASP A 157 15.96 -7.52 13.85
CA ASP A 157 16.81 -8.61 14.31
C ASP A 157 17.52 -8.25 15.63
N GLU A 158 16.87 -8.59 16.74
CA GLU A 158 17.55 -9.03 17.96
C GLU A 158 16.83 -10.27 18.47
N LYS A 159 17.61 -11.31 18.75
CA LYS A 159 17.20 -12.62 19.30
C LYS A 159 16.38 -12.48 20.58
N LYS A 160 15.12 -12.10 20.48
CA LYS A 160 14.11 -12.29 21.51
C LYS A 160 13.25 -13.46 21.10
N GLU A 161 13.01 -14.34 22.07
CA GLU A 161 12.26 -15.58 21.96
C GLU A 161 11.08 -15.44 21.02
N LYS A 162 10.83 -16.47 20.19
CA LYS A 162 9.68 -16.58 19.29
C LYS A 162 8.39 -16.43 20.10
N GLU A 163 7.95 -15.21 20.37
CA GLU A 163 6.56 -14.94 20.68
C GLU A 163 5.78 -15.51 19.51
N LYS A 164 5.01 -16.57 19.76
CA LYS A 164 4.04 -17.10 18.79
C LYS A 164 3.09 -15.96 18.47
N SER A 165 3.39 -15.21 17.42
CA SER A 165 2.51 -14.15 16.94
C SER A 165 1.23 -14.84 16.47
N THR A 166 0.19 -14.81 17.30
CA THR A 166 -1.09 -15.43 16.99
C THR A 166 -1.74 -14.64 15.86
N LYS A 167 -2.21 -15.35 14.82
CA LYS A 167 -2.95 -14.70 13.73
C LYS A 167 -4.25 -14.15 14.31
N THR A 168 -4.53 -12.87 14.06
CA THR A 168 -5.77 -12.23 14.49
C THR A 168 -6.70 -11.96 13.30
N PRO A 169 -8.02 -11.98 13.50
CA PRO A 169 -8.98 -11.68 12.44
C PRO A 169 -8.91 -10.19 12.09
N HIS A 170 -8.73 -9.89 10.81
CA HIS A 170 -8.81 -8.55 10.27
C HIS A 170 -10.03 -8.43 9.36
N LEU A 171 -10.76 -7.33 9.48
CA LEU A 171 -11.93 -7.00 8.69
C LEU A 171 -11.57 -5.97 7.63
N ARG A 172 -12.03 -6.15 6.41
CA ARG A 172 -11.89 -5.14 5.35
C ARG A 172 -12.80 -3.95 5.67
N SER A 173 -12.21 -2.77 5.87
CA SER A 173 -12.92 -1.51 6.12
C SER A 173 -13.48 -0.88 4.84
N LYS A 174 -12.81 -1.12 3.70
CA LYS A 174 -13.25 -0.67 2.37
C LYS A 174 -13.57 -1.87 1.48
N VAL A 175 -14.70 -1.76 0.81
CA VAL A 175 -15.19 -2.75 -0.14
C VAL A 175 -15.49 -2.01 -1.43
N PHE A 176 -14.94 -2.51 -2.52
CA PHE A 176 -15.18 -2.00 -3.86
C PHE A 176 -16.17 -2.92 -4.57
N LEU A 177 -17.17 -2.32 -5.21
CA LEU A 177 -18.12 -3.02 -6.05
C LEU A 177 -17.85 -2.56 -7.49
N ALA A 178 -17.62 -3.51 -8.39
CA ALA A 178 -17.31 -3.23 -9.78
C ALA A 178 -18.39 -3.83 -10.67
N ALA A 179 -18.81 -3.06 -11.68
CA ALA A 179 -19.77 -3.49 -12.67
C ALA A 179 -19.26 -3.19 -14.07
N VAL A 180 -19.52 -4.10 -15.01
CA VAL A 180 -19.26 -3.83 -16.43
C VAL A 180 -20.38 -2.95 -16.98
N GLU A 181 -20.00 -1.79 -17.50
CA GLU A 181 -20.91 -0.81 -18.08
C GLU A 181 -21.40 -1.21 -19.49
N ASP A 182 -20.53 -1.88 -20.25
CA ASP A 182 -20.79 -2.20 -21.65
C ASP A 182 -21.85 -3.30 -21.84
N SER A 183 -22.89 -2.96 -22.60
CA SER A 183 -23.99 -3.86 -22.98
C SER A 183 -23.76 -4.42 -24.39
N LEU A 184 -22.88 -5.44 -24.50
CA LEU A 184 -22.51 -6.07 -25.77
C LEU A 184 -23.44 -7.24 -26.12
N VAL A 185 -23.74 -7.41 -27.40
CA VAL A 185 -24.43 -8.62 -27.88
C VAL A 185 -23.36 -9.65 -28.25
N LEU A 186 -23.37 -10.79 -27.55
CA LEU A 186 -22.29 -11.78 -27.62
C LEU A 186 -22.75 -13.07 -28.34
N PRO A 187 -21.89 -13.72 -29.14
CA PRO A 187 -22.21 -14.99 -29.80
C PRO A 187 -22.05 -16.18 -28.84
N LEU A 188 -23.09 -17.01 -28.67
CA LEU A 188 -23.09 -18.16 -27.77
C LEU A 188 -22.03 -19.22 -28.12
N SER A 189 -21.65 -19.34 -29.39
CA SER A 189 -20.69 -20.34 -29.89
C SER A 189 -19.23 -20.05 -29.58
N ASN A 190 -18.85 -18.77 -29.47
CA ASN A 190 -17.45 -18.33 -29.38
C ASN A 190 -17.12 -17.64 -28.04
N LEU A 191 -17.92 -17.89 -26.99
CA LEU A 191 -17.62 -17.32 -25.68
C LEU A 191 -16.41 -18.00 -25.03
N PRO A 192 -15.38 -17.25 -24.61
CA PRO A 192 -14.26 -17.79 -23.84
C PRO A 192 -14.75 -18.42 -22.53
N HIS A 193 -14.21 -19.59 -22.18
CA HIS A 193 -14.60 -20.35 -20.97
C HIS A 193 -14.38 -19.56 -19.67
N GLU A 194 -13.48 -18.58 -19.68
CA GLU A 194 -13.19 -17.68 -18.57
C GLU A 194 -14.38 -16.76 -18.27
N ILE A 195 -15.04 -16.25 -19.31
CA ILE A 195 -16.13 -15.26 -19.18
C ILE A 195 -17.46 -15.97 -18.85
N VAL A 196 -17.67 -17.18 -19.38
CA VAL A 196 -18.90 -17.97 -19.18
C VAL A 196 -19.24 -18.16 -17.70
N ARG A 197 -18.25 -18.28 -16.83
CA ARG A 197 -18.45 -18.49 -15.38
C ARG A 197 -19.04 -17.28 -14.67
N PHE A 198 -18.83 -16.08 -15.21
CA PHE A 198 -19.34 -14.82 -14.64
C PHE A 198 -20.68 -14.42 -15.24
N LEU A 199 -21.05 -15.00 -16.38
CA LEU A 199 -22.31 -14.71 -17.05
C LEU A 199 -23.42 -15.62 -16.52
N LYS A 200 -24.24 -15.07 -15.62
CA LYS A 200 -25.54 -15.67 -15.31
C LYS A 200 -26.46 -15.42 -16.51
N MET A 201 -26.96 -16.50 -17.12
CA MET A 201 -27.82 -16.44 -18.29
C MET A 201 -29.21 -16.97 -17.96
N GLU A 202 -30.22 -16.36 -18.56
CA GLU A 202 -31.63 -16.75 -18.41
C GLU A 202 -32.34 -16.59 -19.76
N ARG A 203 -33.38 -17.40 -20.01
CA ARG A 203 -34.15 -17.34 -21.24
C ARG A 203 -35.41 -16.51 -21.00
N ILE A 204 -35.45 -15.31 -21.55
CA ILE A 204 -36.54 -14.35 -21.39
C ILE A 204 -37.03 -13.95 -22.79
N ASP A 205 -38.34 -14.05 -23.03
CA ASP A 205 -38.99 -13.72 -24.30
C ASP A 205 -38.32 -14.39 -25.53
N ASP A 206 -38.04 -15.70 -25.42
CA ASP A 206 -37.35 -16.51 -26.45
C ASP A 206 -35.92 -16.08 -26.84
N LYS A 207 -35.32 -15.14 -26.09
CA LYS A 207 -33.93 -14.71 -26.25
C LYS A 207 -33.10 -15.16 -25.05
N HIS A 208 -31.85 -15.56 -25.30
CA HIS A 208 -30.88 -15.76 -24.22
C HIS A 208 -30.43 -14.38 -23.74
N GLN A 209 -30.69 -14.08 -22.47
CA GLN A 209 -30.29 -12.83 -21.85
C GLN A 209 -29.28 -13.08 -20.73
N TYR A 210 -28.28 -12.21 -20.59
CA TYR A 210 -27.29 -12.31 -19.53
C TYR A 210 -27.42 -11.14 -18.53
N TYR A 211 -27.21 -11.44 -17.25
CA TYR A 211 -27.17 -10.45 -16.18
C TYR A 211 -25.88 -9.61 -16.28
N PRO A 212 -25.92 -8.33 -15.88
CA PRO A 212 -24.72 -7.50 -15.85
C PRO A 212 -23.65 -8.16 -14.98
N ILE A 213 -22.39 -8.11 -15.45
CA ILE A 213 -21.25 -8.62 -14.68
C ILE A 213 -21.02 -7.64 -13.54
N PHE A 214 -21.43 -8.03 -12.34
CA PHE A 214 -21.28 -7.28 -11.10
C PHE A 214 -20.50 -8.12 -10.10
N THR A 215 -19.39 -7.58 -9.61
CA THR A 215 -18.46 -8.27 -8.73
C THR A 215 -18.06 -7.42 -7.53
N VAL A 216 -17.69 -8.10 -6.44
CA VAL A 216 -16.99 -7.48 -5.31
C VAL A 216 -15.51 -7.52 -5.66
N ASP A 217 -14.89 -6.36 -5.85
CA ASP A 217 -13.50 -6.26 -6.25
C ASP A 217 -12.58 -6.51 -5.04
N GLU A 218 -11.96 -7.68 -5.05
CA GLU A 218 -10.96 -8.08 -4.07
C GLU A 218 -9.58 -7.49 -4.38
N MET A 219 -9.27 -7.29 -5.65
CA MET A 219 -7.96 -6.85 -6.14
C MET A 219 -7.67 -5.39 -5.78
N SER A 220 -8.70 -4.54 -5.77
CA SER A 220 -8.57 -3.15 -5.33
C SER A 220 -8.38 -2.98 -3.82
N SER A 221 -8.53 -4.05 -3.02
CA SER A 221 -8.36 -3.95 -1.57
C SER A 221 -6.89 -3.87 -1.16
N ARG A 222 -6.55 -2.83 -0.39
CA ARG A 222 -5.18 -2.63 0.11
C ARG A 222 -5.01 -3.23 1.49
N LEU A 223 -3.78 -3.63 1.83
CA LEU A 223 -3.46 -4.20 3.15
C LEU A 223 -3.78 -3.24 4.31
N LYS A 224 -3.61 -1.92 4.08
CA LYS A 224 -3.91 -0.85 5.05
C LYS A 224 -5.40 -0.73 5.38
N ASP A 225 -6.27 -1.19 4.48
CA ASP A 225 -7.72 -1.09 4.66
C ASP A 225 -8.25 -2.28 5.49
N GLN A 226 -7.38 -3.16 5.99
CA GLN A 226 -7.74 -4.29 6.85
C GLN A 226 -7.55 -3.92 8.33
N VAL A 227 -8.66 -3.73 9.04
CA VAL A 227 -8.69 -3.32 10.44
C VAL A 227 -8.76 -4.55 11.33
N GLU A 228 -7.89 -4.63 12.33
CA GLU A 228 -7.90 -5.71 13.31
C GLU A 228 -9.17 -5.69 14.17
N VAL A 229 -9.89 -6.81 14.23
CA VAL A 229 -11.05 -6.92 15.12
C VAL A 229 -10.60 -7.43 16.49
N ARG A 230 -10.33 -6.51 17.42
CA ARG A 230 -10.11 -6.86 18.82
C ARG A 230 -11.46 -6.92 19.54
N LEU A 231 -11.84 -8.09 20.02
CA LEU A 231 -13.12 -8.29 20.74
C LEU A 231 -13.23 -7.45 22.03
N ASN A 232 -12.14 -6.85 22.52
CA ASN A 232 -12.09 -5.88 23.63
C ASN A 232 -11.73 -4.44 23.18
N TYR A 233 -12.16 -4.03 21.99
CA TYR A 233 -11.80 -2.73 21.38
C TYR A 233 -12.16 -1.52 22.25
N TYR A 234 -13.34 -1.48 22.88
CA TYR A 234 -13.80 -0.28 23.60
C TYR A 234 -13.08 -0.02 24.92
N ILE A 235 -12.77 -1.07 25.68
CA ILE A 235 -11.99 -0.95 26.93
C ILE A 235 -10.51 -0.70 26.60
N MET A 236 -9.99 -1.30 25.52
CA MET A 236 -8.63 -1.03 25.09
C MET A 236 -8.49 0.38 24.53
N ILE A 237 -9.37 0.89 23.68
CA ILE A 237 -9.21 2.24 23.09
C ILE A 237 -9.37 3.39 24.06
N LEU A 238 -10.20 3.23 25.08
CA LEU A 238 -10.28 4.21 26.16
C LEU A 238 -8.99 4.22 27.01
N LEU A 239 -8.27 3.09 27.07
CA LEU A 239 -7.04 2.92 27.84
C LEU A 239 -5.75 3.02 26.98
N TYR A 240 -5.84 2.97 25.65
CA TYR A 240 -4.71 2.93 24.70
C TYR A 240 -4.75 4.09 23.71
N ILE A 241 -4.41 5.27 24.22
CA ILE A 241 -3.75 6.34 23.47
C ILE A 241 -2.58 6.79 24.35
N PRO A 242 -1.30 6.91 23.93
CA PRO A 242 -0.44 6.21 22.96
C PRO A 242 0.74 5.44 23.65
N HIS A 243 1.62 4.79 22.87
CA HIS A 243 2.81 3.96 23.21
C HIS A 243 2.56 2.49 23.60
N LYS A 244 3.01 1.59 22.71
CA LYS A 244 2.85 0.13 22.75
C LYS A 244 3.52 -0.58 23.95
N SER A 245 4.40 0.09 24.69
CA SER A 245 4.92 -0.35 25.99
C SER A 245 5.72 0.80 26.63
N TRP A 246 5.83 0.81 27.96
CA TRP A 246 6.71 1.72 28.70
C TRP A 246 8.16 1.64 28.21
N TYR A 247 8.61 0.44 27.81
CA TYR A 247 9.92 0.24 27.21
C TYR A 247 10.05 0.98 25.86
N SER A 248 9.06 0.86 24.97
CA SER A 248 9.07 1.56 23.69
C SER A 248 9.01 3.08 23.85
N TRP A 249 8.26 3.59 24.84
CA TRP A 249 8.23 5.01 25.17
C TRP A 249 9.58 5.51 25.68
N ILE A 250 10.19 4.80 26.64
CA ILE A 250 11.50 5.12 27.19
C ILE A 250 12.57 5.09 26.10
N ILE A 251 12.60 4.07 25.23
CA ILE A 251 13.56 3.98 24.13
C ILE A 251 13.34 5.08 23.08
N ASN A 252 12.09 5.45 22.77
CA ASN A 252 11.81 6.55 21.83
C ASN A 252 12.24 7.91 22.43
N CYS A 253 11.99 8.12 23.72
CA CYS A 253 12.42 9.31 24.45
C CYS A 253 13.95 9.38 24.59
N LEU A 254 14.61 8.26 24.87
CA LEU A 254 16.08 8.16 24.88
C LEU A 254 16.67 8.42 23.51
N SER A 255 16.14 7.79 22.46
CA SER A 255 16.60 7.99 21.08
C SER A 255 16.49 9.45 20.65
N LYS A 256 15.32 10.08 20.84
CA LYS A 256 15.13 11.52 20.59
C LYS A 256 16.00 12.40 21.50
N GLY A 257 16.18 11.98 22.74
CA GLY A 257 17.07 12.62 23.71
C GLY A 257 18.51 12.65 23.23
N VAL A 258 19.06 11.53 22.75
CA VAL A 258 20.43 11.46 22.22
C VAL A 258 20.63 12.44 21.06
N TYR A 259 19.66 12.57 20.16
CA TYR A 259 19.73 13.54 19.06
C TYR A 259 19.71 15.00 19.57
N ALA A 260 18.87 15.31 20.56
CA ALA A 260 18.78 16.64 21.18
C ALA A 260 20.03 16.99 22.01
N PHE A 261 20.59 16.04 22.76
CA PHE A 261 21.83 16.22 23.50
C PHE A 261 23.02 16.40 22.57
N GLY A 262 23.09 15.64 21.48
CA GLY A 262 24.11 15.84 20.44
C GLY A 262 24.07 17.27 19.88
N PHE A 263 22.87 17.85 19.68
CA PHE A 263 22.72 19.25 19.24
C PHE A 263 23.27 20.21 20.29
N LEU A 264 22.90 20.00 21.55
CA LEU A 264 23.32 20.85 22.65
C LEU A 264 24.84 20.83 22.84
N PHE A 265 25.51 19.70 22.61
CA PHE A 265 26.98 19.60 22.69
C PHE A 265 27.72 20.22 21.49
N MET A 266 27.05 20.49 20.37
CA MET A 266 27.64 21.22 19.23
C MET A 266 27.54 22.75 19.37
N LEU A 267 26.64 23.25 20.22
CA LEU A 267 26.45 24.70 20.45
C LEU A 267 27.56 25.44 21.22
N PRO A 268 28.34 24.84 22.16
CA PRO A 268 29.35 25.55 22.94
C PRO A 268 30.40 26.21 22.04
N GLN A 269 30.77 25.55 20.94
CA GLN A 269 31.62 26.06 19.87
C GLN A 269 31.10 27.39 19.30
N LEU A 270 29.84 27.42 18.88
CA LEU A 270 29.23 28.58 18.22
C LEU A 270 29.00 29.72 19.22
N PHE A 271 28.64 29.37 20.45
CA PHE A 271 28.48 30.33 21.54
C PHE A 271 29.82 30.99 21.89
N LEU A 272 30.90 30.21 21.97
CA LEU A 272 32.23 30.73 22.28
C LEU A 272 32.76 31.64 21.17
N ASN A 273 32.58 31.26 19.90
CA ASN A 273 32.92 32.10 18.75
C ASN A 273 32.13 33.42 18.78
N TYR A 274 30.85 33.39 19.14
CA TYR A 274 30.02 34.57 19.26
C TYR A 274 30.45 35.50 20.41
N LYS A 275 30.81 34.92 21.57
CA LYS A 275 31.25 35.67 22.76
C LYS A 275 32.63 36.30 22.58
N LEU A 276 33.59 35.56 22.00
CA LEU A 276 34.96 36.02 21.80
C LEU A 276 35.16 36.86 20.54
N LYS A 277 34.16 36.91 19.64
CA LYS A 277 34.23 37.62 18.36
C LYS A 277 35.44 37.18 17.50
N SER A 278 35.86 35.93 17.64
CA SER A 278 36.94 35.30 16.88
C SER A 278 36.61 33.83 16.60
N VAL A 279 37.17 33.28 15.51
CA VAL A 279 36.99 31.87 15.12
C VAL A 279 38.35 31.17 15.19
N ALA A 280 38.39 29.96 15.77
CA ALA A 280 39.64 29.18 15.82
C ALA A 280 40.12 28.86 14.41
N HIS A 281 41.44 28.95 14.21
CA HIS A 281 42.05 28.48 12.99
C HIS A 281 41.83 26.97 12.81
N LEU A 282 41.17 26.60 11.72
CA LEU A 282 41.01 25.23 11.29
C LEU A 282 41.85 25.01 10.02
N PRO A 283 42.75 24.01 9.96
CA PRO A 283 43.54 23.71 8.77
C PRO A 283 42.66 23.55 7.54
N TRP A 284 43.07 24.11 6.39
CA TRP A 284 42.25 24.10 5.17
C TRP A 284 41.81 22.70 4.73
N ARG A 285 42.66 21.68 4.96
CA ARG A 285 42.33 20.27 4.69
C ARG A 285 41.16 19.78 5.56
N ALA A 286 41.24 19.97 6.87
CA ALA A 286 40.18 19.57 7.81
C ALA A 286 38.87 20.33 7.55
N PHE A 287 38.98 21.62 7.21
CA PHE A 287 37.83 22.43 6.82
C PHE A 287 37.14 21.90 5.54
N MET A 288 37.90 21.57 4.50
CA MET A 288 37.35 20.97 3.28
C MET A 288 36.75 19.58 3.54
N TYR A 289 37.38 18.73 4.33
CA TYR A 289 36.80 17.45 4.72
C TYR A 289 35.45 17.60 5.43
N LYS A 290 35.33 18.58 6.33
CA LYS A 290 34.07 18.89 7.02
C LYS A 290 32.99 19.38 6.04
N ALA A 291 33.36 20.23 5.07
CA ALA A 291 32.46 20.76 4.04
C ALA A 291 31.99 19.69 3.04
N PHE A 292 32.85 18.76 2.65
CA PHE A 292 32.46 17.67 1.75
C PHE A 292 31.64 16.60 2.47
N ASN A 293 31.95 16.28 3.72
CA ASN A 293 31.15 15.32 4.50
C ASN A 293 29.71 15.81 4.68
N THR A 294 29.54 17.07 5.09
CA THR A 294 28.22 17.73 5.21
C THR A 294 27.44 17.69 3.88
N PHE A 295 28.07 18.11 2.78
CA PHE A 295 27.45 18.08 1.46
C PHE A 295 27.04 16.68 0.98
N ILE A 296 27.90 15.68 1.21
CA ILE A 296 27.66 14.29 0.81
C ILE A 296 26.52 13.68 1.65
N ASP A 297 26.49 13.94 2.95
CA ASP A 297 25.45 13.44 3.86
C ASP A 297 24.06 14.01 3.53
N ASP A 298 23.98 15.30 3.20
CA ASP A 298 22.75 15.94 2.71
C ASP A 298 22.27 15.28 1.41
N MET A 299 23.16 15.13 0.42
CA MET A 299 22.84 14.49 -0.86
C MET A 299 22.33 13.04 -0.67
N PHE A 300 22.94 12.26 0.21
CA PHE A 300 22.50 10.91 0.50
C PHE A 300 21.21 10.84 1.33
N ALA A 301 20.96 11.79 2.23
CA ALA A 301 19.73 11.86 3.01
C ALA A 301 18.49 12.09 2.14
N PHE A 302 18.63 12.82 1.02
CA PHE A 302 17.58 13.04 0.02
C PHE A 302 17.40 11.88 -0.95
N ILE A 303 18.49 11.22 -1.37
CA ILE A 303 18.45 10.14 -2.38
C ILE A 303 18.07 8.79 -1.78
N ILE A 304 18.54 8.48 -0.57
CA ILE A 304 18.32 7.18 0.08
C ILE A 304 17.20 7.31 1.12
N SER A 305 16.32 6.30 1.20
CA SER A 305 15.23 6.25 2.18
C SER A 305 15.77 5.95 3.59
N MET A 306 16.31 6.96 4.26
CA MET A 306 16.75 6.87 5.65
C MET A 306 15.63 7.25 6.64
N PRO A 307 15.65 6.72 7.89
CA PRO A 307 14.68 7.07 8.92
C PRO A 307 14.69 8.57 9.23
N THR A 308 13.50 9.13 9.51
CA THR A 308 13.32 10.58 9.72
C THR A 308 14.19 11.16 10.82
N ALA A 309 14.46 10.41 11.90
CA ALA A 309 15.33 10.87 12.98
C ALA A 309 16.80 11.05 12.55
N HIS A 310 17.30 10.15 11.70
CA HIS A 310 18.65 10.24 11.16
C HIS A 310 18.77 11.42 10.16
N ARG A 311 17.74 11.65 9.35
CA ARG A 311 17.69 12.81 8.44
C ARG A 311 17.78 14.14 9.17
N VAL A 312 17.09 14.27 10.30
CA VAL A 312 17.16 15.47 11.15
C VAL A 312 18.53 15.64 11.78
N ALA A 313 19.23 14.55 12.10
CA ALA A 313 20.58 14.60 12.66
C ALA A 313 21.61 15.13 11.64
N CYS A 314 21.58 14.65 10.39
CA CYS A 314 22.43 15.15 9.31
C CYS A 314 22.16 16.65 9.06
N PHE A 315 20.90 17.00 8.82
CA PHE A 315 20.48 18.38 8.54
C PHE A 315 20.85 19.38 9.64
N ARG A 316 20.89 18.93 10.90
CA ARG A 316 21.35 19.74 12.04
C ARG A 316 22.81 20.15 11.86
N ASP A 317 23.69 19.22 11.47
CA ASP A 317 25.12 19.47 11.41
C ASP A 317 25.43 20.42 10.24
N ASP A 318 24.61 20.41 9.19
CA ASP A 318 24.66 21.36 8.07
C ASP A 318 24.24 22.78 8.49
N ILE A 319 23.14 22.94 9.25
CA ILE A 319 22.74 24.25 9.79
C ILE A 319 23.86 24.83 10.68
N VAL A 320 24.42 24.01 11.55
CA VAL A 320 25.49 24.42 12.45
C VAL A 320 26.74 24.81 11.65
N PHE A 321 27.07 24.08 10.58
CA PHE A 321 28.16 24.39 9.68
C PHE A 321 27.95 25.70 8.92
N LEU A 322 26.74 25.98 8.43
CA LEU A 322 26.41 27.25 7.77
C LEU A 322 26.54 28.44 8.72
N ILE A 323 26.08 28.31 9.97
CA ILE A 323 26.25 29.36 10.98
C ILE A 323 27.75 29.56 11.30
N TYR A 324 28.53 28.48 11.37
CA TYR A 324 29.98 28.57 11.54
C TYR A 324 30.67 29.31 10.37
N LEU A 325 30.28 29.02 9.12
CA LEU A 325 30.77 29.75 7.94
C LEU A 325 30.44 31.24 8.02
N TYR A 326 29.21 31.56 8.43
CA TYR A 326 28.78 32.93 8.63
C TYR A 326 29.59 33.64 9.73
N GLN A 327 29.85 32.97 10.86
CA GLN A 327 30.72 33.49 11.91
C GLN A 327 32.16 33.72 11.43
N ARG A 328 32.70 32.80 10.61
CA ARG A 328 34.04 32.93 10.03
C ARG A 328 34.14 34.08 9.02
N TYR A 329 33.05 34.39 8.32
CA TYR A 329 33.01 35.56 7.44
C TYR A 329 33.04 36.88 8.23
N LEU A 330 32.36 36.94 9.37
CA LEU A 330 32.24 38.17 10.18
C LEU A 330 33.42 38.40 11.16
N TYR A 331 34.01 37.33 11.70
CA TYR A 331 35.02 37.40 12.75
C TYR A 331 36.41 36.98 12.26
N PRO A 332 37.49 37.65 12.71
CA PRO A 332 38.85 37.27 12.34
C PRO A 332 39.23 35.90 12.90
N VAL A 333 40.12 35.22 12.18
CA VAL A 333 40.61 33.88 12.53
C VAL A 333 41.75 33.98 13.55
N ASP A 334 41.57 33.39 14.72
CA ASP A 334 42.55 33.35 15.81
C ASP A 334 43.36 32.05 15.75
N LYS A 335 44.69 32.19 15.60
CA LYS A 335 45.65 31.09 15.45
C LYS A 335 46.13 30.50 16.77
N LYS A 336 45.96 31.22 17.88
CA LYS A 336 46.40 30.79 19.22
C LYS A 336 45.41 29.83 19.89
N ARG A 337 44.16 29.84 19.44
CA ARG A 337 43.07 29.12 20.07
C ARG A 337 43.02 27.66 19.61
N VAL A 338 42.87 26.77 20.58
CA VAL A 338 42.60 25.34 20.35
C VAL A 338 41.29 25.18 19.58
N ASN A 339 41.34 24.41 18.49
CA ASN A 339 40.18 24.10 17.65
C ASN A 339 39.33 22.94 18.23
N GLU A 340 38.21 22.62 17.58
CA GLU A 340 37.31 21.49 17.95
C GLU A 340 38.01 20.13 18.07
N PHE A 341 39.18 19.98 17.45
CA PHE A 341 39.97 18.76 17.40
C PHE A 341 41.11 18.74 18.45
N GLY A 342 41.16 19.74 19.34
CA GLY A 342 42.16 19.82 20.39
C GLY A 342 43.54 20.33 19.93
N GLN A 343 43.64 20.95 18.75
CA GLN A 343 44.90 21.43 18.17
C GLN A 343 44.94 22.97 18.08
N ALA A 344 46.05 23.60 18.47
CA ALA A 344 46.33 25.02 18.22
C ALA A 344 47.36 25.15 17.09
N PHE A 345 47.25 26.20 16.26
CA PHE A 345 48.09 26.36 15.07
C PHE A 345 49.57 26.64 15.42
N GLU A 346 49.82 27.34 16.52
CA GLU A 346 51.19 27.59 17.01
C GLU A 346 51.90 26.32 17.48
N ASP A 347 51.17 25.31 17.95
CA ASP A 347 51.74 24.02 18.35
C ASP A 347 52.14 23.18 17.12
N GLU A 348 51.40 23.28 16.02
CA GLU A 348 51.71 22.58 14.75
C GLU A 348 52.97 23.14 14.06
N ASP A 349 53.10 24.47 14.00
CA ASP A 349 54.27 25.15 13.40
C ASP A 349 55.56 24.81 14.19
N GLN A 350 55.50 24.84 15.53
CA GLN A 350 56.63 24.45 16.38
C GLN A 350 57.02 22.97 16.24
N GLU A 351 56.04 22.09 16.02
CA GLU A 351 56.30 20.67 15.82
C GLU A 351 56.89 20.39 14.42
N GLN A 352 56.48 21.14 13.39
CA GLN A 352 57.08 21.07 12.06
C GLN A 352 58.51 21.59 12.04
N GLU A 353 58.78 22.74 12.66
CA GLU A 353 60.14 23.29 12.79
C GLU A 353 61.08 22.31 13.53
N ARG A 354 60.61 21.65 14.61
CA ARG A 354 61.37 20.59 15.30
C ARG A 354 61.65 19.35 14.45
N LYS A 355 60.77 19.04 13.48
CA LYS A 355 60.94 17.89 12.58
C LYS A 355 61.89 18.23 11.44
N GLU A 356 61.89 19.46 10.94
CA GLU A 356 62.85 19.94 9.93
C GLU A 356 64.25 20.10 10.52
N SER A 357 64.40 20.63 11.73
CA SER A 357 65.70 20.73 12.39
C SER A 357 66.37 19.37 12.65
N LYS A 358 65.57 18.30 12.80
CA LYS A 358 66.08 16.91 12.93
C LYS A 358 66.39 16.22 11.60
N LYS A 359 65.93 16.76 10.46
CA LYS A 359 66.21 16.22 9.12
C LYS A 359 67.45 16.83 8.47
N VAL A 360 67.88 18.00 8.93
CA VAL A 360 69.07 18.71 8.44
C VAL A 360 70.35 18.27 9.17
N GLN A 361 70.22 17.40 10.18
CA GLN A 361 71.33 16.91 11.00
C GLN A 361 71.75 15.49 10.64
#